data_AF-U2FJ22-F1
#
_entry.id   AF-U2FJ22-F1
#
_cell.length_a   1.000
_cell.length_b   1.000
_cell.length_c   1.000
_cell.angle_alpha   90.00
_cell.angle_beta   90.00
_cell.angle_gamma   90.00
#
_symmetry.space_group_name_H-M   'P 1'
#
loop_
_entity.id
_entity.type
_entity.pdbx_description
1 polymer ?
#
loop_
_entity_poly.entity_id
_entity_poly.type
_entity_poly.pdbx_seq_one_letter_code
_entity_poly.pdbx_strand_id
1 'polypeptide(L)'
;MDIEELKKQVGDLQAEKEAMSAKNKELLSEVKKLKAKNSDAVKAEKYAELEAKYDELKAENDKLAKKYDTDTKKLNADLANANGSLNKYLIDAGLSDNLAKAGVKAEFLEAAKALLRGNASLKDDKGELKAYIADKPISEFVSEWAQKDGKAFIAAPQGQGGGASGGGGNVNIGAKWGGTREERIAAIKEKFNLKE
;
A
#
# COMPACT_ATOMS: atom_id res chain seq x y z
N MET A 1 32.66 -45.36 -93.64
CA MET A 1 31.65 -45.86 -92.70
C MET A 1 31.07 -47.11 -93.30
N ASP A 2 31.36 -48.24 -92.69
CA ASP A 2 30.85 -49.52 -93.14
C ASP A 2 29.43 -49.78 -92.57
N ILE A 3 28.79 -50.85 -93.05
CA ILE A 3 27.43 -51.22 -92.64
C ILE A 3 27.38 -51.61 -91.15
N GLU A 4 28.48 -52.07 -90.56
CA GLU A 4 28.56 -52.41 -89.14
C GLU A 4 28.58 -51.16 -88.26
N GLU A 5 29.35 -50.13 -88.62
CA GLU A 5 29.37 -48.84 -87.93
C GLU A 5 28.00 -48.15 -87.94
N LEU A 6 27.30 -48.18 -89.07
CA LEU A 6 25.95 -47.61 -89.18
C LEU A 6 24.94 -48.35 -88.28
N LYS A 7 25.00 -49.70 -88.23
CA LYS A 7 24.13 -50.49 -87.34
C LYS A 7 24.42 -50.19 -85.87
N LYS A 8 25.69 -50.02 -85.50
CA LYS A 8 26.09 -49.66 -84.15
C LYS A 8 25.57 -48.27 -83.75
N GLN A 9 25.73 -47.27 -84.62
CA GLN A 9 25.21 -45.92 -84.37
C GLN A 9 23.68 -45.89 -84.23
N VAL A 10 22.95 -46.64 -85.04
CA VAL A 10 21.48 -46.75 -84.92
C VAL A 10 21.09 -47.37 -83.57
N GLY A 11 21.81 -48.42 -83.12
CA GLY A 11 21.59 -49.03 -81.81
C GLY A 11 21.87 -48.07 -80.65
N ASP A 12 22.98 -47.34 -80.71
CA ASP A 12 23.37 -46.35 -79.69
C ASP A 12 22.35 -45.20 -79.62
N LEU A 13 21.91 -44.67 -80.77
CA LEU A 13 20.88 -43.62 -80.84
C LEU A 13 19.52 -44.09 -80.30
N GLN A 14 19.18 -45.36 -80.50
CA GLN A 14 17.93 -45.94 -80.03
C GLN A 14 17.94 -46.12 -78.50
N ALA A 15 19.07 -46.58 -77.95
CA ALA A 15 19.29 -46.64 -76.51
C ALA A 15 19.28 -45.24 -75.86
N GLU A 16 19.91 -44.24 -76.50
CA GLU A 16 19.90 -42.86 -76.01
C GLU A 16 18.49 -42.26 -76.03
N LYS A 17 17.72 -42.52 -77.09
CA LYS A 17 16.31 -42.09 -77.20
C LYS A 17 15.44 -42.71 -76.10
N GLU A 18 15.64 -43.98 -75.78
CA GLU A 18 14.90 -44.66 -74.71
C GLU A 18 15.28 -44.09 -73.34
N ALA A 19 16.57 -43.86 -73.08
CA ALA A 19 17.06 -43.24 -71.85
C ALA A 19 16.51 -41.81 -71.68
N MET A 20 16.52 -41.00 -72.74
CA MET A 20 15.97 -39.65 -72.75
C MET A 20 14.45 -39.65 -72.53
N SER A 21 13.73 -40.59 -73.12
CA SER A 21 12.29 -40.75 -72.93
C SER A 21 11.93 -41.13 -71.48
N ALA A 22 12.71 -42.03 -70.86
CA ALA A 22 12.55 -42.39 -69.46
C ALA A 22 12.78 -41.19 -68.53
N LYS A 23 13.87 -40.44 -68.74
CA LYS A 23 14.20 -39.25 -67.96
C LYS A 23 13.16 -38.14 -68.12
N ASN A 24 12.62 -37.96 -69.32
CA ASN A 24 11.53 -37.00 -69.56
C ASN A 24 10.24 -37.35 -68.80
N LYS A 25 9.89 -38.64 -68.71
CA LYS A 25 8.73 -39.09 -67.91
C LYS A 25 8.93 -38.84 -66.42
N GLU A 26 10.14 -39.08 -65.92
CA GLU A 26 10.50 -38.82 -64.53
C GLU A 26 10.42 -37.33 -64.19
N LEU A 27 11.04 -36.47 -65.00
CA LEU A 27 10.98 -35.01 -64.84
C LEU A 27 9.54 -34.48 -64.90
N LEU A 28 8.70 -35.00 -65.81
CA LEU A 28 7.28 -34.64 -65.87
C LEU A 28 6.50 -35.02 -64.61
N SER A 29 6.80 -36.18 -64.02
CA SER A 29 6.21 -36.63 -62.76
C SER A 29 6.63 -35.71 -61.60
N GLU A 30 7.90 -35.33 -61.57
CA GLU A 30 8.45 -34.45 -60.55
C GLU A 30 7.89 -33.02 -60.65
N VAL A 31 7.77 -32.47 -61.86
CA VAL A 31 7.10 -31.18 -62.11
C VAL A 31 5.64 -31.20 -61.66
N LYS A 32 4.91 -32.30 -61.90
CA LYS A 32 3.52 -32.45 -61.41
C LYS A 32 3.45 -32.48 -59.88
N LYS A 33 4.34 -33.23 -59.22
CA LYS A 33 4.42 -33.29 -57.75
C LYS A 33 4.76 -31.92 -57.15
N LEU A 34 5.71 -31.19 -57.75
CA LEU A 34 6.09 -29.85 -57.32
C LEU A 34 4.95 -28.86 -57.51
N LYS A 35 4.26 -28.86 -58.66
CA LYS A 35 3.07 -28.02 -58.87
C LYS A 35 1.96 -28.30 -57.87
N ALA A 36 1.72 -29.57 -57.52
CA ALA A 36 0.74 -29.93 -56.50
C ALA A 36 1.11 -29.40 -55.11
N LYS A 37 2.39 -29.52 -54.72
CA LYS A 37 2.92 -28.97 -53.45
C LYS A 37 2.90 -27.45 -53.40
N ASN A 38 3.02 -26.79 -54.54
CA ASN A 38 3.08 -25.34 -54.65
C ASN A 38 1.71 -24.68 -54.94
N SER A 39 0.61 -25.43 -54.94
CA SER A 39 -0.71 -24.86 -55.22
C SER A 39 -1.01 -23.68 -54.28
N ASP A 40 -1.14 -22.50 -54.87
CA ASP A 40 -1.16 -21.20 -54.18
C ASP A 40 -2.37 -21.01 -53.26
N ALA A 41 -3.43 -21.81 -53.42
CA ALA A 41 -4.62 -21.78 -52.57
C ALA A 41 -4.31 -22.15 -51.10
N VAL A 42 -3.47 -23.18 -50.86
CA VAL A 42 -3.08 -23.59 -49.50
C VAL A 42 -2.17 -22.56 -48.84
N LYS A 43 -1.45 -21.75 -49.62
CA LYS A 43 -0.65 -20.62 -49.10
C LYS A 43 -1.53 -19.42 -48.77
N ALA A 44 -2.49 -19.08 -49.64
CA ALA A 44 -3.39 -17.96 -49.43
C ALA A 44 -4.30 -18.14 -48.20
N GLU A 45 -4.90 -19.33 -48.04
CA GLU A 45 -5.76 -19.65 -46.88
C GLU A 45 -4.96 -19.59 -45.57
N LYS A 46 -3.76 -20.20 -45.52
CA LYS A 46 -2.89 -20.12 -44.33
C LYS A 46 -2.41 -18.71 -44.03
N TYR A 47 -2.20 -17.87 -45.05
CA TYR A 47 -1.81 -16.49 -44.86
C TYR A 47 -2.96 -15.67 -44.26
N ALA A 48 -4.19 -15.85 -44.78
CA ALA A 48 -5.38 -15.20 -44.26
C ALA A 48 -5.67 -15.62 -42.80
N GLU A 49 -5.52 -16.91 -42.47
CA GLU A 49 -5.62 -17.39 -41.08
C GLU A 49 -4.56 -16.78 -40.16
N LEU A 50 -3.33 -16.62 -40.66
CA LEU A 50 -2.24 -16.04 -39.88
C LEU A 50 -2.44 -14.54 -39.67
N GLU A 51 -2.95 -13.82 -40.67
CA GLU A 51 -3.31 -12.41 -40.60
C GLU A 51 -4.46 -12.19 -39.61
N ALA A 52 -5.51 -13.01 -39.68
CA ALA A 52 -6.61 -12.96 -38.71
C ALA A 52 -6.13 -13.21 -37.27
N LYS A 53 -5.26 -14.20 -37.06
CA LYS A 53 -4.65 -14.44 -35.73
C LYS A 53 -3.76 -13.30 -35.29
N TYR A 54 -2.99 -12.71 -36.19
CA TYR A 54 -2.14 -11.56 -35.87
C TYR A 54 -3.00 -10.38 -35.40
N ASP A 55 -4.07 -10.07 -36.12
CA ASP A 55 -4.99 -8.99 -35.75
C ASP A 55 -5.71 -9.25 -34.42
N GLU A 56 -6.12 -10.50 -34.18
CA GLU A 56 -6.72 -10.93 -32.91
C GLU A 56 -5.71 -10.75 -31.75
N LEU A 57 -4.51 -11.32 -31.87
CA LEU A 57 -3.47 -11.20 -30.84
C LEU A 57 -3.07 -9.75 -30.62
N LYS A 58 -3.00 -8.93 -31.67
CA LYS A 58 -2.69 -7.51 -31.56
C LYS A 58 -3.77 -6.77 -30.79
N ALA A 59 -5.04 -7.01 -31.12
CA ALA A 59 -6.16 -6.40 -30.42
C ALA A 59 -6.24 -6.84 -28.94
N GLU A 60 -5.93 -8.10 -28.63
CA GLU A 60 -5.85 -8.59 -27.26
C GLU A 60 -4.69 -7.96 -26.49
N ASN A 61 -3.51 -7.87 -27.12
CA ASN A 61 -2.33 -7.25 -26.51
C ASN A 61 -2.57 -5.76 -26.21
N ASP A 62 -3.20 -5.02 -27.13
CA ASP A 62 -3.56 -3.60 -26.91
C ASP A 62 -4.56 -3.43 -25.75
N LYS A 63 -5.52 -4.36 -25.61
CA LYS A 63 -6.46 -4.38 -24.47
C LYS A 63 -5.73 -4.65 -23.17
N LEU A 64 -4.86 -5.66 -23.13
CA LEU A 64 -4.08 -6.02 -21.95
C LEU A 64 -3.14 -4.89 -21.53
N ALA A 65 -2.43 -4.27 -22.47
CA ALA A 65 -1.55 -3.14 -22.20
C ALA A 65 -2.30 -1.98 -21.53
N LYS A 66 -3.47 -1.61 -22.05
CA LYS A 66 -4.32 -0.56 -21.45
C LYS A 66 -4.84 -0.95 -20.08
N LYS A 67 -5.26 -2.21 -19.91
CA LYS A 67 -5.73 -2.73 -18.63
C LYS A 67 -4.63 -2.66 -17.57
N TYR A 68 -3.43 -3.15 -17.88
CA TYR A 68 -2.30 -3.11 -16.95
C TYR A 68 -1.91 -1.68 -16.58
N ASP A 69 -1.85 -0.76 -17.54
CA ASP A 69 -1.59 0.66 -17.23
C ASP A 69 -2.64 1.25 -16.28
N THR A 70 -3.92 0.94 -16.51
CA THR A 70 -5.03 1.38 -15.64
C THR A 70 -4.94 0.76 -14.25
N ASP A 71 -4.73 -0.56 -14.17
CA ASP A 71 -4.64 -1.30 -12.91
C ASP A 71 -3.41 -0.86 -12.10
N THR A 72 -2.26 -0.64 -12.74
CA THR A 72 -1.06 -0.11 -12.07
C THR A 72 -1.29 1.29 -11.52
N LYS A 73 -1.91 2.19 -12.29
CA LYS A 73 -2.26 3.53 -11.79
C LYS A 73 -3.20 3.48 -10.61
N LYS A 74 -4.23 2.63 -10.68
CA LYS A 74 -5.20 2.44 -9.61
C LYS A 74 -4.54 1.86 -8.35
N LEU A 75 -3.76 0.79 -8.47
CA LEU A 75 -3.05 0.17 -7.36
C LEU A 75 -2.09 1.14 -6.68
N ASN A 76 -1.36 1.95 -7.45
CA ASN A 76 -0.48 2.98 -6.88
C ASN A 76 -1.26 4.07 -6.14
N ALA A 77 -2.41 4.49 -6.66
CA ALA A 77 -3.28 5.45 -5.98
C ALA A 77 -3.88 4.88 -4.69
N ASP A 78 -4.38 3.65 -4.74
CA ASP A 78 -4.94 2.94 -3.58
C ASP A 78 -3.86 2.73 -2.50
N LEU A 79 -2.64 2.36 -2.89
CA LEU A 79 -1.50 2.22 -1.98
C LEU A 79 -1.12 3.56 -1.33
N ALA A 80 -1.05 4.64 -2.10
CA ALA A 80 -0.77 5.98 -1.56
C ALA A 80 -1.86 6.42 -0.58
N ASN A 81 -3.14 6.17 -0.89
CA ASN A 81 -4.28 6.49 -0.01
C ASN A 81 -4.26 5.65 1.28
N ALA A 82 -3.99 4.35 1.18
CA ALA A 82 -3.89 3.45 2.31
C ALA A 82 -2.73 3.85 3.23
N ASN A 83 -1.55 4.13 2.66
CA ASN A 83 -0.39 4.60 3.42
C ASN A 83 -0.65 5.96 4.07
N GLY A 84 -1.27 6.91 3.37
CA GLY A 84 -1.63 8.20 3.96
C GLY A 84 -2.59 8.06 5.14
N SER A 85 -3.60 7.19 5.00
CA SER A 85 -4.58 6.91 6.06
C SER A 85 -3.93 6.20 7.26
N LEU A 86 -3.09 5.20 7.00
CA LEU A 86 -2.34 4.49 8.04
C LEU A 86 -1.40 5.45 8.78
N ASN A 87 -0.67 6.29 8.05
CA ASN A 87 0.25 7.26 8.64
C ASN A 87 -0.47 8.22 9.58
N LYS A 88 -1.62 8.76 9.13
CA LYS A 88 -2.47 9.61 9.95
C LYS A 88 -2.97 8.87 11.20
N TYR A 89 -3.45 7.63 11.04
CA TYR A 89 -3.96 6.84 12.15
C TYR A 89 -2.87 6.55 13.21
N LEU A 90 -1.68 6.14 12.80
CA LEU A 90 -0.59 5.84 13.73
C LEU A 90 -0.13 7.07 14.51
N ILE A 91 -0.03 8.22 13.84
CA ILE A 91 0.27 9.50 14.51
C ILE A 91 -0.87 9.88 15.47
N ASP A 92 -2.12 9.75 15.05
CA ASP A 92 -3.29 10.10 15.86
C ASP A 92 -3.43 9.23 17.11
N ALA A 93 -3.25 7.92 16.97
CA ALA A 93 -3.24 6.98 18.06
C ALA A 93 -2.07 7.26 19.01
N GLY A 94 -0.86 7.43 18.46
CA GLY A 94 0.34 7.75 19.25
C GLY A 94 0.20 9.05 20.03
N LEU A 95 -0.36 10.11 19.44
CA LEU A 95 -0.64 11.37 20.14
C LEU A 95 -1.71 11.19 21.20
N SER A 96 -2.84 10.54 20.88
CA SER A 96 -3.96 10.37 21.80
C SER A 96 -3.51 9.65 23.07
N ASP A 97 -2.76 8.56 22.92
CA ASP A 97 -2.26 7.76 24.04
C ASP A 97 -1.29 8.55 24.92
N ASN A 98 -0.33 9.25 24.30
CA ASN A 98 0.71 9.95 25.05
C ASN A 98 0.19 11.24 25.69
N LEU A 99 -0.73 11.96 25.05
CA LEU A 99 -1.38 13.15 25.62
C LEU A 99 -2.26 12.78 26.82
N ALA A 100 -3.03 11.69 26.72
CA ALA A 100 -3.80 11.19 27.84
C ALA A 100 -2.90 10.77 29.01
N LYS A 101 -1.81 10.04 28.74
CA LYS A 101 -0.81 9.67 29.76
C LYS A 101 -0.11 10.87 30.40
N ALA A 102 0.11 11.94 29.64
CA ALA A 102 0.67 13.19 30.14
C ALA A 102 -0.32 13.99 31.01
N GLY A 103 -1.59 13.57 31.09
CA GLY A 103 -2.61 14.21 31.92
C GLY A 103 -3.28 15.41 31.25
N VAL A 104 -3.28 15.49 29.93
CA VAL A 104 -4.03 16.53 29.19
C VAL A 104 -5.53 16.39 29.50
N LYS A 105 -6.19 17.51 29.81
CA LYS A 105 -7.63 17.55 30.07
C LYS A 105 -8.39 17.02 28.87
N ALA A 106 -9.45 16.24 29.11
CA ALA A 106 -10.24 15.63 28.04
C ALA A 106 -10.78 16.66 27.02
N GLU A 107 -11.24 17.82 27.51
CA GLU A 107 -11.71 18.95 26.70
C GLU A 107 -10.62 19.56 25.78
N PHE A 108 -9.35 19.33 26.09
CA PHE A 108 -8.22 19.86 25.32
C PHE A 108 -7.44 18.80 24.53
N LEU A 109 -7.82 17.52 24.61
CA LEU A 109 -7.11 16.45 23.91
C LEU A 109 -7.09 16.66 22.39
N GLU A 110 -8.22 16.99 21.77
CA GLU A 110 -8.27 17.22 20.32
C GLU A 110 -7.46 18.45 19.90
N ALA A 111 -7.47 19.51 20.71
CA ALA A 111 -6.69 20.72 20.44
C ALA A 111 -5.19 20.46 20.55
N ALA A 112 -4.73 19.79 21.61
CA ALA A 112 -3.33 19.41 21.78
C ALA A 112 -2.86 18.46 20.68
N LYS A 113 -3.71 17.49 20.31
CA LYS A 113 -3.43 16.56 19.19
C LYS A 113 -3.28 17.31 17.87
N ALA A 114 -4.20 18.21 17.55
CA ALA A 114 -4.14 19.02 16.34
C ALA A 114 -2.87 19.89 16.29
N LEU A 115 -2.48 20.49 17.41
CA LEU A 115 -1.27 21.31 17.54
C LEU A 115 0.00 20.50 17.24
N LEU A 116 0.11 19.28 17.81
CA LEU A 116 1.33 18.48 17.71
C LEU A 116 1.41 17.66 16.41
N ARG A 117 0.26 17.30 15.82
CA ARG A 117 0.18 16.48 14.61
C ARG A 117 0.99 17.07 13.44
N GLY A 118 0.99 18.40 13.27
CA GLY A 118 1.69 19.06 12.15
C GLY A 118 3.20 18.85 12.15
N ASN A 119 3.78 18.53 13.31
CA ASN A 119 5.22 18.31 13.48
C ASN A 119 5.58 16.81 13.61
N ALA A 120 4.59 15.93 13.48
CA ALA A 120 4.76 14.50 13.63
C ALA A 120 5.10 13.82 12.30
N SER A 121 5.96 12.83 12.39
CA SER A 121 6.39 11.98 11.27
C SER A 121 6.45 10.54 11.73
N LEU A 122 6.33 9.59 10.80
CA LEU A 122 6.64 8.19 11.09
C LEU A 122 8.06 7.88 10.67
N LYS A 123 8.76 7.08 11.48
CA LYS A 123 10.04 6.49 11.13
C LYS A 123 9.97 4.98 11.32
N ASP A 124 10.64 4.26 10.43
CA ASP A 124 10.90 2.84 10.63
C ASP A 124 11.93 2.68 11.75
N ASP A 125 11.54 1.96 12.79
CA ASP A 125 12.41 1.51 13.87
C ASP A 125 12.34 0.00 13.95
N LYS A 126 13.28 -0.67 13.27
CA LYS A 126 13.45 -2.14 13.23
C LYS A 126 12.25 -2.88 12.62
N GLY A 127 11.65 -2.32 11.57
CA GLY A 127 10.50 -2.90 10.88
C GLY A 127 9.14 -2.53 11.50
N GLU A 128 9.13 -1.68 12.53
CA GLU A 128 7.92 -1.09 13.08
C GLU A 128 7.87 0.41 12.78
N LEU A 129 6.76 0.89 12.22
CA LEU A 129 6.53 2.32 12.04
C LEU A 129 6.15 2.96 13.39
N LYS A 130 7.01 3.84 13.89
CA LYS A 130 6.79 4.59 15.12
C LYS A 130 6.69 6.08 14.85
N ALA A 131 5.89 6.78 15.66
CA ALA A 131 5.71 8.22 15.53
C ALA A 131 6.80 9.01 16.28
N TYR A 132 7.30 10.04 15.62
CA TYR A 132 8.35 10.94 16.09
C TYR A 132 7.94 12.40 15.89
N ILE A 133 8.38 13.27 16.79
CA ILE A 133 8.29 14.73 16.67
C ILE A 133 9.66 15.31 17.00
N ALA A 134 10.18 16.20 16.15
CA ALA A 134 11.50 16.81 16.33
C ALA A 134 12.60 15.75 16.59
N ASP A 135 12.61 14.69 15.79
CA ASP A 135 13.52 13.54 15.87
C ASP A 135 13.47 12.71 17.17
N LYS A 136 12.54 13.00 18.07
CA LYS A 136 12.32 12.24 19.32
C LYS A 136 11.10 11.33 19.22
N PRO A 137 11.11 10.17 19.89
CA PRO A 137 9.91 9.36 20.05
C PRO A 137 8.76 10.19 20.62
N ILE A 138 7.55 10.01 20.09
CA ILE A 138 6.39 10.84 20.45
C ILE A 138 6.11 10.85 21.95
N SER A 139 6.40 9.75 22.66
CA SER A 139 6.26 9.66 24.11
C SER A 139 7.20 10.59 24.87
N GLU A 140 8.46 10.69 24.42
CA GLU A 140 9.46 11.58 25.01
C GLU A 140 9.09 13.04 24.73
N PHE A 141 8.78 13.35 23.46
CA PHE A 141 8.41 14.70 23.05
C PHE A 141 7.17 15.21 23.80
N VAL A 142 6.09 14.41 23.87
CA VAL A 142 4.84 14.81 24.53
C VAL A 142 5.06 15.02 26.03
N SER A 143 5.89 14.21 26.68
CA SER A 143 6.26 14.39 28.09
C SER A 143 6.98 15.72 28.32
N GLU A 144 8.00 16.04 27.51
CA GLU A 144 8.72 17.32 27.61
C GLU A 144 7.83 18.52 27.30
N TRP A 145 6.99 18.40 26.27
CA TRP A 145 6.03 19.43 25.88
C TRP A 145 5.04 19.70 27.01
N ALA A 146 4.43 18.66 27.59
CA ALA A 146 3.47 18.79 28.70
C ALA A 146 4.06 19.52 29.91
N GLN A 147 5.36 19.35 30.17
CA GLN A 147 6.08 20.02 31.26
C GLN A 147 6.51 21.45 30.95
N LYS A 148 6.47 21.90 29.70
CA LYS A 148 6.90 23.24 29.29
C LYS A 148 5.74 23.99 28.65
N ASP A 149 5.55 23.81 27.34
CA ASP A 149 4.60 24.58 26.54
C ASP A 149 3.15 24.11 26.75
N GLY A 150 2.97 22.82 27.09
CA GLY A 150 1.70 22.15 27.26
C GLY A 150 1.07 22.31 28.64
N LYS A 151 1.69 23.03 29.60
CA LYS A 151 1.19 23.13 30.98
C LYS A 151 -0.26 23.56 31.10
N ALA A 152 -0.71 24.47 30.23
CA ALA A 152 -2.08 24.97 30.22
C ALA A 152 -3.12 23.88 29.86
N PHE A 153 -2.68 22.84 29.16
CA PHE A 153 -3.50 21.72 28.72
C PHE A 153 -3.65 20.64 29.79
N ILE A 154 -2.78 20.62 30.81
CA ILE A 154 -2.73 19.57 31.83
C ILE A 154 -3.81 19.78 32.89
N ALA A 155 -4.44 18.69 33.33
CA ALA A 155 -5.37 18.71 34.45
C ALA A 155 -4.64 19.15 35.73
N ALA A 156 -5.23 20.07 36.48
CA ALA A 156 -4.71 20.40 37.80
C ALA A 156 -4.77 19.15 38.69
N PRO A 157 -3.77 18.93 39.57
CA PRO A 157 -3.84 17.85 40.55
C PRO A 157 -5.16 17.93 41.32
N GLN A 158 -5.92 16.83 41.39
CA GLN A 158 -7.13 16.79 42.21
C GLN A 158 -6.74 17.16 43.66
N GLY A 159 -7.23 18.30 44.14
CA GLY A 159 -6.92 18.85 45.46
C GLY A 159 -6.16 20.19 45.47
N GLN A 160 -5.75 20.70 44.31
CA GLN A 160 -5.08 22.01 44.20
C GLN A 160 -5.96 23.09 43.54
N GLY A 161 -7.28 22.94 43.67
CA GLY A 161 -8.22 24.02 43.44
C GLY A 161 -8.24 24.92 44.65
N GLY A 162 -7.35 25.92 44.69
CA GLY A 162 -7.46 27.04 45.62
C GLY A 162 -8.77 27.76 45.35
N GLY A 163 -9.83 27.36 46.06
CA GLY A 163 -11.06 28.12 46.14
C GLY A 163 -10.72 29.48 46.72
N ALA A 164 -10.62 30.49 45.86
CA ALA A 164 -10.77 31.87 46.30
C ALA A 164 -12.21 32.00 46.80
N SER A 165 -12.44 31.64 48.07
CA SER A 165 -13.67 31.94 48.77
C SER A 165 -13.69 33.45 48.94
N GLY A 166 -14.61 34.09 48.21
CA GLY A 166 -14.81 35.53 48.24
C GLY A 166 -14.95 36.05 49.67
N GLY A 167 -14.49 37.29 49.87
CA GLY A 167 -14.60 37.99 51.13
C GLY A 167 -16.03 37.97 51.66
N GLY A 168 -16.19 37.46 52.87
CA GLY A 168 -17.49 37.38 53.52
C GLY A 168 -17.37 36.88 54.95
N GLY A 169 -17.25 37.82 55.89
CA GLY A 169 -17.64 37.62 57.29
C GLY A 169 -16.65 36.83 58.16
N ASN A 170 -16.01 37.53 59.09
CA ASN A 170 -15.34 36.95 60.23
C ASN A 170 -16.33 36.07 61.04
N VAL A 171 -16.29 34.76 60.83
CA VAL A 171 -16.90 33.78 61.74
C VAL A 171 -15.77 32.96 62.34
N ASN A 172 -15.51 33.20 63.63
CA ASN A 172 -14.49 32.51 64.40
C ASN A 172 -14.90 31.04 64.59
N ILE A 173 -14.42 30.13 63.72
CA ILE A 173 -14.62 28.68 63.85
C ILE A 173 -13.39 28.09 64.55
N GLY A 174 -13.23 28.39 65.84
CA GLY A 174 -12.09 27.95 66.66
C GLY A 174 -12.11 26.48 67.13
N ALA A 175 -12.95 25.61 66.56
CA ALA A 175 -13.03 24.21 66.98
C ALA A 175 -12.22 23.31 66.03
N LYS A 176 -11.38 22.41 66.58
CA LYS A 176 -10.63 21.40 65.82
C LYS A 176 -11.55 20.24 65.42
N TRP A 177 -11.92 20.18 64.14
CA TRP A 177 -12.82 19.15 63.59
C TRP A 177 -12.10 17.96 62.94
N GLY A 178 -10.76 17.98 62.87
CA GLY A 178 -9.93 16.83 62.47
C GLY A 178 -9.58 15.94 63.66
N GLY A 179 -9.01 14.75 63.39
CA GLY A 179 -8.52 13.84 64.43
C GLY A 179 -9.34 12.56 64.61
N THR A 180 -9.14 11.87 65.73
CA THR A 180 -9.87 10.65 66.12
C THR A 180 -11.33 10.98 66.46
N ARG A 181 -12.15 9.93 66.62
CA ARG A 181 -13.58 10.11 66.94
C ARG A 181 -13.76 10.80 68.29
N GLU A 182 -12.91 10.48 69.26
CA GLU A 182 -12.91 11.03 70.62
C GLU A 182 -12.60 12.53 70.61
N GLU A 183 -11.61 12.96 69.82
CA GLU A 183 -11.23 14.37 69.67
C GLU A 183 -12.36 15.22 69.06
N ARG A 184 -13.05 14.67 68.05
CA ARG A 184 -14.23 15.32 67.46
C ARG A 184 -15.39 15.44 68.45
N ILE A 185 -15.63 14.41 69.25
CA ILE A 185 -16.69 14.45 70.28
C ILE A 185 -16.37 15.51 71.34
N ALA A 186 -15.12 15.63 71.76
CA ALA A 186 -14.69 16.67 72.70
C ALA A 186 -14.89 18.09 72.14
N ALA A 187 -14.50 18.33 70.89
CA ALA A 187 -14.68 19.62 70.23
C ALA A 187 -16.16 20.01 70.06
N ILE A 188 -17.04 19.03 69.82
CA ILE A 188 -18.49 19.24 69.78
C ILE A 188 -19.02 19.63 71.17
N LYS A 189 -18.64 18.90 72.22
CA LYS A 189 -19.08 19.21 73.58
C LYS A 189 -18.68 20.62 74.01
N GLU A 190 -17.43 21.01 73.73
CA GLU A 190 -16.90 22.34 74.04
C GLU A 190 -17.65 23.44 73.27
N LYS A 191 -17.87 23.25 71.96
CA LYS A 191 -18.53 24.27 71.14
C LYS A 191 -20.00 24.49 71.50
N PHE A 192 -20.70 23.42 71.89
CA PHE A 192 -22.12 23.48 72.19
C PHE A 192 -22.44 23.48 73.70
N ASN A 193 -21.42 23.61 74.56
CA ASN A 193 -21.53 23.68 76.01
C ASN A 193 -22.39 22.54 76.62
N LEU A 194 -22.29 21.34 76.05
CA LEU A 194 -23.04 20.18 76.49
C LEU A 194 -22.36 19.58 77.72
N LYS A 195 -22.97 19.75 78.91
CA LYS A 195 -22.57 19.04 80.13
C LYS A 195 -23.09 17.61 80.09
N GLU A 196 -22.39 16.70 80.78
CA GLU A 196 -22.71 15.27 80.87
C GLU A 196 -24.13 14.98 81.36
#